data_AF-A0A524PZY1-F1
#
_entry.id   AF-A0A524PZY1-F1
#
_cell.length_a   1.000
_cell.length_b   1.000
_cell.length_c   1.000
_cell.angle_alpha   90.00
_cell.angle_beta   90.00
_cell.angle_gamma   90.00
#
_symmetry.space_group_name_H-M   'P 1'
#
loop_
_entity.id
_entity.type
_entity.pdbx_description
1 polymer ?
#
loop_
_entity_poly.entity_id
_entity_poly.type
_entity_poly.pdbx_seq_one_letter_code
_entity_poly.pdbx_strand_id
1 'polypeptide(L)'
;MGAELAQRSEWHHDASLDWHLLQYPLHAGMQRMIRDLNSIYRRTTPLFQIDFEHHGFEWIDIHDRDNSIFAWLRRAADARFVVCIVNLTPVVRYDYRVGVPQGGSYAEIFNSDAGLYGGSSTTNGGGVQTEPVSHRGRDFSLVLNLPPLAVVYFKSEKSPATQHKSPKNHFEQKEK
;
A
#
# COMPACT_ATOMS: atom_id res chain seq x y z
N MET A 1 -0.42 -6.00 -24.10
CA MET A 1 -1.77 -6.57 -23.85
C MET A 1 -1.59 -8.06 -23.62
N GLY A 2 -2.39 -8.67 -22.76
CA GLY A 2 -2.33 -10.10 -22.40
C GLY A 2 -1.84 -10.40 -20.97
N ALA A 3 -1.04 -9.52 -20.37
CA ALA A 3 -0.57 -9.68 -18.99
C ALA A 3 -1.73 -9.60 -17.98
N GLU A 4 -2.69 -8.71 -18.23
CA GLU A 4 -3.93 -8.56 -17.48
C GLU A 4 -4.85 -9.80 -17.54
N LEU A 5 -4.60 -10.71 -18.48
CA LEU A 5 -5.31 -11.98 -18.62
C LEU A 5 -4.53 -13.16 -18.00
N ALA A 6 -3.31 -12.91 -17.48
CA ALA A 6 -2.32 -13.93 -17.17
C ALA A 6 -2.12 -14.90 -18.35
N GLN A 7 -1.98 -14.37 -19.57
CA GLN A 7 -1.70 -15.20 -20.75
C GLN A 7 -0.43 -16.04 -20.53
N ARG A 8 -0.53 -17.34 -20.80
CA ARG A 8 0.58 -18.30 -20.58
C ARG A 8 1.56 -18.30 -21.75
N SER A 9 1.02 -18.25 -22.96
CA SER A 9 1.80 -18.23 -24.19
C SER A 9 2.52 -16.89 -24.33
N GLU A 10 3.71 -16.92 -24.93
CA GLU A 10 4.38 -15.70 -25.36
C GLU A 10 3.49 -14.90 -26.33
N TRP A 11 3.74 -13.60 -26.42
CA TRP A 11 3.02 -12.76 -27.35
C TRP A 11 3.34 -13.16 -28.79
N HIS A 12 2.28 -13.37 -29.58
CA HIS A 12 2.37 -13.75 -30.98
C HIS A 12 1.61 -12.74 -31.84
N HIS A 13 2.32 -11.94 -32.62
CA HIS A 13 1.73 -10.84 -33.37
C HIS A 13 0.74 -11.27 -34.48
N ASP A 14 0.90 -12.48 -35.03
CA ASP A 14 -0.01 -13.06 -36.04
C ASP A 14 -1.23 -13.76 -35.43
N ALA A 15 -1.36 -13.78 -34.09
CA ALA A 15 -2.50 -14.37 -33.40
C ALA A 15 -3.19 -13.35 -32.48
N SER A 16 -4.45 -13.62 -32.16
CA SER A 16 -5.15 -12.88 -31.12
C SER A 16 -4.66 -13.29 -29.73
N LEU A 17 -4.97 -12.47 -28.72
CA LEU A 17 -4.77 -12.85 -27.33
C LEU A 17 -5.65 -14.05 -26.96
N ASP A 18 -5.21 -14.81 -25.96
CA ASP A 18 -5.90 -15.99 -25.45
C ASP A 18 -7.15 -15.62 -24.62
N TRP A 19 -8.13 -14.94 -25.23
CA TRP A 19 -9.35 -14.44 -24.56
C TRP A 19 -10.17 -15.54 -23.88
N HIS A 20 -10.09 -16.77 -24.39
CA HIS A 20 -10.75 -17.94 -23.83
C HIS A 20 -10.29 -18.23 -22.39
N LEU A 21 -9.11 -17.76 -21.97
CA LEU A 21 -8.60 -17.95 -20.61
C LEU A 21 -9.50 -17.32 -19.54
N LEU A 22 -10.27 -16.28 -19.87
CA LEU A 22 -11.19 -15.62 -18.93
C LEU A 22 -12.34 -16.51 -18.47
N GLN A 23 -12.54 -17.69 -19.08
CA GLN A 23 -13.47 -18.70 -18.59
C GLN A 23 -12.95 -19.43 -17.34
N TYR A 24 -11.64 -19.36 -17.06
CA TYR A 24 -11.02 -20.00 -15.90
C TYR A 24 -10.88 -19.03 -14.71
N PRO A 25 -11.23 -19.45 -13.48
CA PRO A 25 -11.28 -18.56 -12.32
C PRO A 25 -10.00 -17.78 -12.03
N LEU A 26 -8.81 -18.40 -12.15
CA LEU A 26 -7.54 -17.74 -11.82
C LEU A 26 -7.18 -16.61 -12.81
N HIS A 27 -7.48 -16.79 -14.09
CA HIS A 27 -7.26 -15.77 -15.12
C HIS A 27 -8.26 -14.61 -14.96
N ALA A 28 -9.53 -14.93 -14.68
CA ALA A 28 -10.53 -13.92 -14.33
C ALA A 28 -10.18 -13.18 -13.03
N GLY A 29 -9.55 -13.86 -12.07
CA GLY A 29 -9.03 -13.30 -10.82
C GLY A 29 -7.93 -12.27 -11.06
N MET A 30 -6.94 -12.59 -11.92
CA MET A 30 -5.90 -11.64 -12.33
C MET A 30 -6.49 -10.41 -13.02
N GLN A 31 -7.41 -10.59 -13.97
CA GLN A 31 -8.06 -9.46 -14.65
C GLN A 31 -8.82 -8.56 -13.66
N ARG A 32 -9.50 -9.17 -12.67
CA ARG A 32 -10.17 -8.46 -11.59
C ARG A 32 -9.17 -7.70 -10.72
N MET A 33 -8.04 -8.32 -10.36
CA MET A 33 -6.96 -7.65 -9.60
C MET A 33 -6.48 -6.40 -10.31
N ILE A 34 -6.17 -6.49 -11.62
CA ILE A 34 -5.72 -5.34 -12.41
C ILE A 34 -6.79 -4.24 -12.48
N ARG A 35 -8.08 -4.61 -12.66
CA ARG A 35 -9.20 -3.66 -12.62
C ARG A 35 -9.28 -2.92 -11.29
N ASP A 36 -9.22 -3.66 -10.18
CA ASP A 36 -9.39 -3.11 -8.85
C ASP A 36 -8.18 -2.27 -8.45
N LEU A 37 -6.96 -2.72 -8.77
CA LEU A 37 -5.72 -1.97 -8.58
C LEU A 37 -5.72 -0.66 -9.36
N ASN A 38 -6.17 -0.65 -10.63
CA ASN A 38 -6.32 0.58 -11.41
C ASN A 38 -7.36 1.52 -10.78
N SER A 39 -8.44 0.98 -10.23
CA SER A 39 -9.46 1.77 -9.52
C SER A 39 -8.92 2.36 -8.22
N ILE A 40 -8.11 1.60 -7.47
CA ILE A 40 -7.40 2.03 -6.25
C ILE A 40 -6.42 3.16 -6.59
N TYR A 41 -5.59 2.97 -7.62
CA TYR A 41 -4.63 3.95 -8.08
C TYR A 41 -5.30 5.30 -8.39
N ARG A 42 -6.36 5.29 -9.20
CA ARG A 42 -7.09 6.51 -9.59
C ARG A 42 -7.77 7.23 -8.42
N ARG A 43 -8.27 6.50 -7.42
CA ARG A 43 -9.01 7.09 -6.28
C ARG A 43 -8.11 7.47 -5.09
N THR A 44 -6.84 7.08 -5.11
CA THR A 44 -5.94 7.20 -3.96
C THR A 44 -4.79 8.13 -4.32
N THR A 45 -5.04 9.43 -4.13
CA THR A 45 -4.09 10.52 -4.46
C THR A 45 -2.64 10.26 -4.05
N PRO A 46 -2.33 9.72 -2.84
CA PRO A 46 -0.94 9.44 -2.46
C PRO A 46 -0.17 8.50 -3.41
N LEU A 47 -0.85 7.69 -4.22
CA LEU A 47 -0.20 6.73 -5.11
C LEU A 47 0.38 7.35 -6.39
N PHE A 48 0.02 8.60 -6.73
CA PHE A 48 0.41 9.23 -7.99
C PHE A 48 0.73 10.73 -7.91
N GLN A 49 0.23 11.46 -6.91
CA GLN A 49 0.23 12.94 -6.97
C GLN A 49 1.64 13.56 -6.98
N ILE A 50 2.56 12.96 -6.22
CA ILE A 50 3.90 13.50 -5.97
C ILE A 50 4.98 12.46 -6.26
N ASP A 51 4.85 11.75 -7.39
CA ASP A 51 5.76 10.67 -7.80
C ASP A 51 7.21 11.13 -8.05
N PHE A 52 7.39 12.40 -8.45
CA PHE A 52 8.68 12.96 -8.86
C PHE A 52 9.37 13.77 -7.76
N GLU A 53 8.83 13.77 -6.55
CA GLU A 53 9.37 14.51 -5.40
C GLU A 53 9.80 13.53 -4.31
N HIS A 54 10.95 13.79 -3.69
CA HIS A 54 11.50 12.91 -2.65
C HIS A 54 10.53 12.65 -1.49
N HIS A 55 9.66 13.62 -1.15
CA HIS A 55 8.69 13.47 -0.07
C HIS A 55 7.48 12.61 -0.44
N GLY A 56 7.29 12.23 -1.72
CA GLY A 56 6.23 11.32 -2.15
C GLY A 56 6.45 9.86 -1.78
N PHE A 57 7.66 9.52 -1.32
CA PHE A 57 8.07 8.19 -0.94
C PHE A 57 8.93 8.23 0.33
N GLU A 58 8.72 7.29 1.25
CA GLU A 58 9.53 7.17 2.46
C GLU A 58 9.60 5.70 2.89
N TRP A 59 10.80 5.17 3.11
CA TRP A 59 10.95 3.82 3.66
C TRP A 59 10.44 3.77 5.11
N ILE A 60 9.73 2.68 5.45
CA ILE A 60 9.40 2.32 6.84
C ILE A 60 10.42 1.28 7.31
N ASP A 61 10.59 0.22 6.51
CA ASP A 61 11.60 -0.81 6.74
C ASP A 61 12.06 -1.36 5.39
N ILE A 62 13.38 -1.31 5.19
CA ILE A 62 14.10 -1.88 4.04
C ILE A 62 15.11 -2.95 4.49
N HIS A 63 15.30 -3.11 5.80
CA HIS A 63 16.39 -3.91 6.36
C HIS A 63 15.97 -5.34 6.69
N ASP A 64 14.67 -5.67 6.59
CA ASP A 64 14.18 -7.03 6.81
C ASP A 64 14.44 -7.96 5.61
N ARG A 65 15.73 -8.12 5.30
CA ARG A 65 16.24 -8.95 4.21
C ARG A 65 15.96 -10.42 4.44
N ASP A 66 16.15 -10.90 5.67
CA ASP A 66 16.00 -12.32 6.01
C ASP A 66 14.57 -12.80 5.78
N ASN A 67 13.59 -11.91 5.94
CA ASN A 67 12.20 -12.20 5.63
C ASN A 67 11.74 -11.74 4.25
N SER A 68 12.60 -11.02 3.51
CA SER A 68 12.29 -10.40 2.22
C SER A 68 11.01 -9.56 2.28
N ILE A 69 10.92 -8.73 3.31
CA ILE A 69 9.80 -7.82 3.54
C ILE A 69 10.27 -6.39 3.33
N PHE A 70 9.47 -5.64 2.58
CA PHE A 70 9.68 -4.21 2.41
C PHE A 70 8.41 -3.47 2.80
N ALA A 71 8.58 -2.37 3.54
CA ALA A 71 7.50 -1.49 3.94
C ALA A 71 7.86 -0.03 3.64
N TRP A 72 6.94 0.72 3.04
CA TRP A 72 7.15 2.12 2.68
C TRP A 72 5.86 2.91 2.74
N LEU A 73 5.98 4.23 2.69
CA LEU A 73 4.88 5.18 2.58
C LEU A 73 4.85 5.76 1.19
N ARG A 74 3.63 5.97 0.69
CA ARG A 74 3.33 6.85 -0.44
C ARG A 74 2.55 8.04 0.09
N ARG A 75 2.95 9.27 -0.23
CA ARG A 75 2.36 10.50 0.34
C ARG A 75 1.65 11.33 -0.73
N ALA A 76 0.77 12.21 -0.29
CA ALA A 76 0.13 13.26 -1.08
C ALA A 76 0.52 14.64 -0.51
N ALA A 77 0.31 15.70 -1.29
CA ALA A 77 0.63 17.07 -0.90
C ALA A 77 -0.22 17.55 0.31
N ASP A 78 -1.39 16.95 0.52
CA ASP A 78 -2.29 17.24 1.65
C ASP A 78 -2.03 16.36 2.88
N ALA A 79 -0.82 15.82 3.01
CA ALA A 79 -0.39 14.96 4.10
C ALA A 79 -1.14 13.62 4.23
N ARG A 80 -2.08 13.28 3.33
CA ARG A 80 -2.58 11.90 3.22
C ARG A 80 -1.46 10.97 2.79
N PHE A 81 -1.55 9.72 3.21
CA PHE A 81 -0.57 8.71 2.84
C PHE A 81 -1.18 7.30 2.76
N VAL A 82 -0.46 6.40 2.12
CA VAL A 82 -0.72 4.95 2.06
C VAL A 82 0.50 4.24 2.62
N VAL A 83 0.27 3.29 3.51
CA VAL A 83 1.28 2.34 4.00
C VAL A 83 1.26 1.14 3.04
N CYS A 84 2.38 0.88 2.40
CA CYS A 84 2.57 -0.23 1.49
C CYS A 84 3.50 -1.26 2.12
N ILE A 85 3.11 -2.53 2.12
CA ILE A 85 3.94 -3.64 2.59
C ILE A 85 3.92 -4.75 1.54
N VAL A 86 5.08 -5.34 1.29
CA VAL A 86 5.23 -6.53 0.44
C VAL A 86 5.95 -7.63 1.21
N ASN A 87 5.44 -8.86 1.10
CA ASN A 87 6.10 -10.09 1.52
C ASN A 87 6.47 -10.90 0.28
N LEU A 88 7.76 -11.02 -0.01
CA LEU A 88 8.26 -11.73 -1.19
C LEU A 88 8.58 -13.20 -0.94
N THR A 89 8.11 -13.77 0.19
CA THR A 89 8.27 -15.19 0.51
C THR A 89 6.91 -15.89 0.58
N PRO A 90 6.84 -17.22 0.33
CA PRO A 90 5.61 -17.98 0.46
C PRO A 90 5.20 -18.25 1.92
N VAL A 91 5.93 -17.71 2.89
CA VAL A 91 5.66 -17.91 4.32
C VAL A 91 4.79 -16.76 4.83
N VAL A 92 3.63 -17.10 5.39
CA VAL A 92 2.74 -16.15 6.07
C VAL A 92 3.44 -15.61 7.31
N ARG A 93 3.41 -14.28 7.52
CA ARG A 93 3.94 -13.67 8.75
C ARG A 93 2.79 -13.19 9.62
N TYR A 94 2.54 -13.91 10.70
CA TYR A 94 1.57 -13.50 11.70
C TYR A 94 2.20 -12.47 12.64
N ASP A 95 1.35 -11.58 13.16
CA ASP A 95 1.72 -10.58 14.17
C ASP A 95 2.93 -9.71 13.79
N TYR A 96 3.12 -9.45 12.49
CA TYR A 96 4.22 -8.67 11.97
C TYR A 96 4.02 -7.18 12.27
N ARG A 97 5.01 -6.56 12.93
CA ARG A 97 4.90 -5.18 13.38
C ARG A 97 5.45 -4.19 12.35
N VAL A 98 4.65 -3.16 12.05
CA VAL A 98 5.01 -2.09 11.10
C VAL A 98 4.81 -0.74 11.77
N GLY A 99 5.85 0.10 11.80
CA GLY A 99 5.73 1.45 12.34
C GLY A 99 4.93 2.36 11.40
N VAL A 100 4.07 3.22 11.94
CA VAL A 100 3.24 4.15 11.14
C VAL A 100 3.28 5.59 11.67
N PRO A 101 3.08 6.62 10.81
CA PRO A 101 3.27 8.02 11.20
C PRO A 101 2.27 8.58 12.20
N GLN A 102 1.05 8.01 12.26
CA GLN A 102 -0.03 8.52 13.10
C GLN A 102 -0.84 7.39 13.71
N GLY A 103 -1.30 7.58 14.94
CA GLY A 103 -2.21 6.65 15.61
C GLY A 103 -3.65 6.74 15.09
N GLY A 104 -4.36 5.62 15.07
CA GLY A 104 -5.77 5.53 14.72
C GLY A 104 -6.10 4.25 13.94
N SER A 105 -7.22 4.31 13.22
CA SER A 105 -7.71 3.23 12.37
C SER A 105 -7.09 3.28 10.98
N TYR A 106 -6.72 2.12 10.45
CA TYR A 106 -6.17 1.94 9.11
C TYR A 106 -7.00 0.91 8.35
N ALA A 107 -7.65 1.32 7.27
CA ALA A 107 -8.40 0.43 6.39
C ALA A 107 -7.44 -0.31 5.44
N GLU A 108 -7.62 -1.63 5.29
CA GLU A 108 -6.95 -2.42 4.25
C GLU A 108 -7.61 -2.10 2.90
N ILE A 109 -6.97 -1.29 2.07
CA ILE A 109 -7.54 -0.83 0.79
C ILE A 109 -7.19 -1.75 -0.38
N PHE A 110 -6.19 -2.61 -0.21
CA PHE A 110 -5.76 -3.61 -1.18
C PHE A 110 -5.04 -4.77 -0.49
N ASN A 111 -5.30 -5.98 -0.96
CA ASN A 111 -4.60 -7.20 -0.55
C ASN A 111 -4.55 -8.13 -1.76
N SER A 112 -3.36 -8.36 -2.33
CA SER A 112 -3.21 -9.19 -3.52
C SER A 112 -3.50 -10.67 -3.27
N ASP A 113 -3.52 -11.12 -2.02
CA ASP A 113 -3.84 -12.49 -1.61
C ASP A 113 -5.35 -12.71 -1.36
N ALA A 114 -6.20 -11.70 -1.59
CA ALA A 114 -7.63 -11.85 -1.43
C ALA A 114 -8.18 -12.99 -2.32
N GLY A 115 -9.08 -13.82 -1.79
CA GLY A 115 -9.64 -14.97 -2.50
C GLY A 115 -10.37 -14.61 -3.80
N LEU A 116 -10.90 -13.39 -3.91
CA LEU A 116 -11.53 -12.89 -5.13
C LEU A 116 -10.53 -12.69 -6.30
N TYR A 117 -9.22 -12.66 -6.01
CA TYR A 117 -8.14 -12.68 -6.99
C TYR A 117 -7.49 -14.08 -7.15
N GLY A 118 -7.92 -15.07 -6.37
CA GLY A 118 -7.35 -16.42 -6.35
C GLY A 118 -6.26 -16.67 -5.32
N GLY A 119 -6.08 -15.76 -4.33
CA GLY A 119 -5.12 -15.95 -3.24
C GLY A 119 -5.66 -16.78 -2.07
N SER A 120 -4.80 -16.99 -1.06
CA SER A 120 -5.06 -17.81 0.13
C SER A 120 -6.00 -17.17 1.16
N SER A 121 -6.38 -15.90 0.95
CA SER A 121 -7.29 -15.12 1.80
C SER A 121 -6.80 -14.87 3.22
N THR A 122 -5.49 -14.72 3.42
CA THR A 122 -4.97 -14.18 4.68
C THR A 122 -5.48 -12.74 4.85
N THR A 123 -6.13 -12.45 5.97
CA THR A 123 -6.87 -11.19 6.19
C THR A 123 -6.45 -10.50 7.47
N ASN A 124 -6.50 -9.17 7.43
CA ASN A 124 -6.38 -8.29 8.60
C ASN A 124 -7.75 -7.79 9.11
N GLY A 125 -8.85 -8.44 8.71
CA GLY A 125 -10.20 -8.10 9.18
C GLY A 125 -10.79 -6.82 8.58
N GLY A 126 -10.25 -6.34 7.46
CA GLY A 126 -10.74 -5.13 6.76
C GLY A 126 -10.23 -3.80 7.33
N GLY A 127 -9.58 -3.81 8.49
CA GLY A 127 -8.91 -2.65 9.06
C GLY A 127 -8.27 -2.96 10.41
N VAL A 128 -7.24 -2.19 10.76
CA VAL A 128 -6.38 -2.45 11.93
C VAL A 128 -6.21 -1.17 12.74
N GLN A 129 -6.24 -1.30 14.07
CA GLN A 129 -5.95 -0.21 14.98
C GLN A 129 -4.46 -0.18 15.31
N THR A 130 -3.91 1.03 15.42
CA THR A 130 -2.54 1.19 15.91
C THR A 130 -2.42 0.94 17.40
N GLU A 131 -1.26 0.42 17.81
CA GLU A 131 -0.80 0.42 19.19
C GLU A 131 0.18 1.59 19.42
N PRO A 132 0.19 2.21 20.60
CA PRO A 132 1.18 3.23 20.99
C PRO A 132 2.52 2.58 21.38
N VAL A 133 3.04 1.73 20.49
CA VAL A 133 4.29 0.99 20.65
C VAL A 133 5.24 1.46 19.57
N SER A 134 6.37 2.04 19.99
CA SER A 134 7.35 2.57 19.05
C SER A 134 8.00 1.45 18.23
N HIS A 135 8.12 1.66 16.92
CA HIS A 135 8.75 0.71 16.01
C HIS A 135 9.42 1.44 14.85
N ARG A 136 10.69 1.10 14.56
CA ARG A 136 11.50 1.71 13.49
C ARG A 136 11.45 3.24 13.47
N GLY A 137 11.59 3.87 14.64
CA GLY A 137 11.64 5.33 14.78
C GLY A 137 10.30 6.04 14.65
N ARG A 138 9.17 5.33 14.81
CA ARG A 138 7.82 5.90 14.82
C ARG A 138 7.11 5.54 16.12
N ASP A 139 6.27 6.44 16.63
CA ASP A 139 5.62 6.32 17.95
C ASP A 139 4.46 5.31 17.97
N PHE A 140 3.87 5.03 16.80
CA PHE A 140 2.75 4.10 16.63
C PHE A 140 3.15 2.96 15.71
N SER A 141 2.53 1.80 15.91
CA SER A 141 2.70 0.65 15.01
C SER A 141 1.41 -0.13 14.80
N LEU A 142 1.36 -0.86 13.69
CA LEU A 142 0.33 -1.85 13.38
C LEU A 142 0.90 -3.25 13.62
N VAL A 143 0.04 -4.17 14.05
CA VAL A 143 0.32 -5.61 14.11
C VAL A 143 -0.50 -6.26 12.99
N LEU A 144 0.18 -6.84 12.01
CA LEU A 144 -0.41 -7.29 10.75
C LEU A 144 -0.14 -8.76 10.50
N ASN A 145 -1.11 -9.44 9.91
CA ASN A 145 -0.92 -10.71 9.25
C ASN A 145 -0.54 -10.43 7.80
N LEU A 146 0.72 -10.66 7.44
CA LEU A 146 1.22 -10.49 6.07
C LEU A 146 1.00 -11.78 5.27
N PRO A 147 0.19 -11.73 4.21
CA PRO A 147 -0.05 -12.90 3.36
C PRO A 147 1.23 -13.35 2.63
N PRO A 148 1.26 -14.58 2.10
CA PRO A 148 2.42 -15.11 1.38
C PRO A 148 2.47 -14.54 -0.04
N LEU A 149 3.67 -14.19 -0.54
CA LEU A 149 3.88 -13.66 -1.90
C LEU A 149 2.90 -12.53 -2.27
N ALA A 150 2.69 -11.58 -1.37
CA ALA A 150 1.62 -10.61 -1.47
C ALA A 150 2.04 -9.18 -1.17
N VAL A 151 1.24 -8.25 -1.70
CA VAL A 151 1.29 -6.83 -1.40
C VAL A 151 -0.01 -6.43 -0.70
N VAL A 152 0.10 -5.69 0.39
CA VAL A 152 -1.03 -5.11 1.13
C VAL A 152 -0.86 -3.60 1.27
N TYR A 153 -1.95 -2.87 1.07
CA TYR A 153 -1.99 -1.41 1.22
C TYR A 153 -2.97 -1.01 2.30
N PHE A 154 -2.53 -0.13 3.18
CA PHE A 154 -3.35 0.45 4.24
C PHE A 154 -3.45 1.95 4.11
N LYS A 155 -4.63 2.50 4.39
CA LYS A 155 -4.87 3.94 4.42
C LYS A 155 -5.46 4.30 5.78
N SER A 156 -4.94 5.36 6.40
CA SER A 156 -5.55 5.86 7.63
C SER A 156 -6.94 6.41 7.36
N GLU A 157 -7.90 6.09 8.24
CA GLU A 157 -9.26 6.61 8.17
C GLU A 157 -9.38 8.02 8.75
N LYS A 158 -8.38 8.48 9.50
CA LYS A 158 -8.31 9.87 9.95
C LYS A 158 -7.97 10.78 8.78
N SER A 159 -8.75 11.85 8.65
CA SER A 159 -8.35 13.00 7.84
C SER A 159 -7.00 13.53 8.34
N PRO A 160 -6.09 13.93 7.44
CA PRO A 160 -4.81 14.51 7.85
C PRO A 160 -5.08 15.71 8.75
N ALA A 161 -4.46 15.72 9.94
CA ALA A 161 -4.51 16.90 10.79
C ALA A 161 -3.87 18.04 10.01
N THR A 162 -4.62 19.11 9.75
CA THR A 162 -4.13 20.33 9.10
C THR A 162 -2.89 20.78 9.86
N GLN A 163 -1.70 20.67 9.28
CA GLN A 163 -0.52 21.29 9.85
C GLN A 163 -0.75 22.80 9.82
N HIS A 164 -1.21 23.36 10.94
CA HIS A 164 -1.30 24.79 11.14
C HIS A 164 0.15 25.31 11.16
N LYS A 165 0.64 25.78 10.00
CA LYS A 165 1.82 26.64 9.97
C LYS A 165 1.44 27.91 10.72
N SER A 166 1.78 27.99 11.99
CA SER A 166 1.71 29.25 12.73
C SER A 166 2.50 30.29 11.93
N PRO A 167 1.90 31.42 11.52
CA PRO A 167 2.68 32.49 10.92
C PRO A 167 3.73 32.93 11.94
N LYS A 168 5.00 32.86 11.56
CA LYS A 168 6.08 33.51 12.31
C LYS A 168 5.78 35.01 12.29
N ASN A 169 5.22 35.54 13.38
CA ASN A 169 5.17 36.98 13.59
C ASN A 169 6.62 37.48 13.68
N HIS A 170 7.11 38.10 12.61
CA HIS A 170 8.25 39.02 12.70
C HIS A 170 7.79 40.26 13.48
N PHE A 171 7.94 40.20 14.80
CA PHE A 171 8.10 41.41 15.59
C PHE A 171 9.54 41.89 15.38
N GLU A 172 9.73 42.83 14.46
CA GLU A 172 10.84 43.78 14.58
C GLU A 172 10.24 45.13 14.99
N GLN A 173 10.30 45.37 16.29
CA GLN A 173 10.19 46.69 16.87
C GLN A 173 11.40 47.51 16.38
N LYS A 174 11.16 48.56 15.60
CA LYS A 174 12.08 49.70 15.52
C LYS A 174 11.50 50.80 16.40
N GLU A 175 12.00 50.90 17.62
CA GLU A 175 11.95 52.12 18.41
C GLU A 175 13.31 52.84 18.31
N LYS A 176 13.21 54.14 18.00
CA LYS A 176 14.16 55.25 18.20
C LYS A 176 15.40 55.34 17.29
#